data_AF-A0A7S0TPZ6-F1
#
_entry.id   AF-A0A7S0TPZ6-F1
#
_cell.length_a   1.000
_cell.length_b   1.000
_cell.length_c   1.000
_cell.angle_alpha   90.00
_cell.angle_beta   90.00
_cell.angle_gamma   90.00
#
_symmetry.space_group_name_H-M   'P 1'
#
loop_
_entity.id
_entity.type
_entity.pdbx_description
1 polymer ?
#
loop_
_entity_poly.entity_id
_entity_poly.type
_entity_poly.pdbx_seq_one_letter_code
_entity_poly.pdbx_strand_id
1 'polypeptide(L)'
;ETDDMDPSMMRRQEGGGDGGGGDGGGGAPKLFGEQEVLEAITWGSGAWNPFQSPAVLVADWLGLIVLGGSAVFLYIIITNFHGPRGDEKYFAGYREEKLMSIYVNSFAAYVYWARCASHANGDVGPVAYIHLLKYVDYLFTCPLLSADLLCTLNLPFKVTYPYFVWLTIGCGVGCTKFVGPARYMWFCMGCTLFCIAWYSVYVVVIMRLRQIAGSKM
;
A
#
# COMPACT_ATOMS: atom_id res chain seq x y z
N GLU A 1 8.59 76.99 6.81
CA GLU A 1 7.84 77.20 8.05
C GLU A 1 6.76 76.15 8.16
N THR A 2 6.76 75.49 9.32
CA THR A 2 5.70 74.61 9.84
C THR A 2 4.44 75.41 10.19
N ASP A 3 3.39 74.66 10.58
CA ASP A 3 2.10 75.09 11.19
C ASP A 3 0.94 74.93 10.18
N ASP A 4 -0.18 74.25 10.42
CA ASP A 4 -0.79 73.68 11.63
C ASP A 4 -1.79 72.57 11.24
N MET A 5 -1.96 71.56 12.11
CA MET A 5 -3.15 70.68 12.12
C MET A 5 -4.28 71.37 12.89
N ASP A 6 -5.49 71.42 12.32
CA ASP A 6 -6.72 71.77 13.04
C ASP A 6 -7.57 70.49 13.31
N PRO A 7 -7.73 70.08 14.58
CA PRO A 7 -8.53 68.95 15.01
C PRO A 7 -9.91 69.42 15.50
N SER A 8 -10.87 69.65 14.60
CA SER A 8 -12.17 70.19 15.03
C SER A 8 -13.41 69.75 14.22
N MET A 9 -13.40 68.61 13.53
CA MET A 9 -14.62 67.99 13.00
C MET A 9 -14.96 66.64 13.64
N MET A 10 -15.23 66.68 14.94
CA MET A 10 -16.19 65.77 15.57
C MET A 10 -17.62 66.23 15.25
N ARG A 11 -18.41 65.38 14.58
CA ARG A 11 -19.85 65.30 14.86
C ARG A 11 -20.40 63.87 14.68
N ARG A 12 -20.51 63.24 15.85
CA ARG A 12 -21.46 62.25 16.35
C ARG A 12 -22.83 62.16 15.62
N GLN A 13 -23.26 60.93 15.30
CA GLN A 13 -24.61 60.34 15.53
C GLN A 13 -24.56 58.88 15.00
N GLU A 14 -24.44 57.87 15.86
CA GLU A 14 -25.54 57.11 16.50
C GLU A 14 -26.46 56.37 15.51
N GLY A 15 -26.44 55.04 15.57
CA GLY A 15 -27.34 54.16 14.83
C GLY A 15 -26.99 52.70 15.06
N GLY A 16 -27.35 52.16 16.23
CA GLY A 16 -27.36 50.73 16.49
C GLY A 16 -28.44 50.01 15.69
N GLY A 17 -28.18 48.75 15.38
CA GLY A 17 -29.10 47.87 14.65
C GLY A 17 -28.64 46.43 14.73
N ASP A 18 -28.91 45.79 15.86
CA ASP A 18 -28.98 44.35 16.01
C ASP A 18 -30.10 43.78 15.13
N GLY A 19 -29.86 42.64 14.49
CA GLY A 19 -30.93 41.73 14.08
C GLY A 19 -30.75 41.06 12.71
N GLY A 20 -30.49 39.75 12.75
CA GLY A 20 -31.16 38.79 11.87
C GLY A 20 -30.37 38.20 10.72
N GLY A 21 -29.91 36.96 10.89
CA GLY A 21 -29.56 36.05 9.80
C GLY A 21 -28.51 35.03 10.23
N GLY A 22 -28.69 33.72 10.13
CA GLY A 22 -29.78 32.90 9.65
C GLY A 22 -29.40 31.45 9.97
N ASP A 23 -30.38 30.65 10.34
CA ASP A 23 -30.23 29.20 10.48
C ASP A 23 -29.94 28.54 9.12
N GLY A 24 -29.05 27.54 9.13
CA GLY A 24 -29.01 26.50 8.11
C GLY A 24 -27.68 26.38 7.35
N GLY A 25 -26.81 25.48 7.78
CA GLY A 25 -25.68 25.04 6.98
C GLY A 25 -24.65 24.26 7.77
N GLY A 26 -24.80 22.94 7.82
CA GLY A 26 -23.79 22.03 8.37
C GLY A 26 -22.44 22.24 7.69
N GLY A 27 -21.47 22.76 8.43
CA GLY A 27 -20.07 22.83 8.03
C GLY A 27 -19.25 21.98 8.98
N ALA A 28 -18.77 20.83 8.51
CA ALA A 28 -17.72 20.09 9.19
C ALA A 28 -16.55 21.05 9.51
N PRO A 29 -15.96 21.02 10.71
CA PRO A 29 -14.81 21.85 11.03
C PRO A 29 -13.70 21.53 10.03
N LYS A 30 -13.27 22.55 9.28
CA LYS A 30 -12.14 22.47 8.35
C LYS A 30 -10.89 22.04 9.13
N LEU A 31 -10.44 20.81 8.89
CA LEU A 31 -9.14 20.24 9.24
C LEU A 31 -7.98 20.94 8.51
N PHE A 32 -7.97 22.27 8.47
CA PHE A 32 -6.91 23.06 7.84
C PHE A 32 -5.74 23.36 8.81
N GLY A 33 -5.95 23.20 10.12
CA GLY A 33 -4.93 23.46 11.14
C GLY A 33 -3.97 22.30 11.41
N GLU A 34 -4.38 21.04 11.25
CA GLU A 34 -3.48 19.90 11.49
C GLU A 34 -2.40 19.78 10.41
N GLN A 35 -2.68 20.21 9.19
CA GLN A 35 -1.75 20.12 8.07
C GLN A 35 -0.63 21.17 8.18
N GLU A 36 -0.97 22.41 8.55
CA GLU A 36 0.01 23.46 8.85
C GLU A 36 0.81 23.20 10.13
N VAL A 37 0.22 22.54 11.13
CA VAL A 37 0.95 22.15 12.36
C VAL A 37 1.89 20.96 12.10
N LEU A 38 1.50 19.99 11.25
CA LEU A 38 2.42 18.93 10.79
C LEU A 38 3.54 19.50 9.92
N GLU A 39 3.26 20.49 9.08
CA GLU A 39 4.27 21.23 8.33
C GLU A 39 5.18 22.03 9.27
N ALA A 40 4.66 22.74 10.28
CA ALA A 40 5.49 23.48 11.23
C ALA A 40 6.39 22.56 12.09
N ILE A 41 5.90 21.37 12.48
CA ILE A 41 6.70 20.38 13.23
C ILE A 41 7.79 19.75 12.35
N THR A 42 7.54 19.57 11.05
CA THR A 42 8.53 19.05 10.12
C THR A 42 9.59 20.08 9.72
N TRP A 43 9.31 21.39 9.77
CA TRP A 43 10.29 22.41 9.41
C TRP A 43 11.16 22.90 10.60
N GLY A 44 10.72 22.69 11.85
CA GLY A 44 11.44 23.12 13.06
C GLY A 44 12.54 22.16 13.56
N SER A 45 12.57 20.95 13.04
CA SER A 45 13.68 20.01 13.20
C SER A 45 14.35 19.89 11.83
N GLY A 46 15.68 19.88 11.72
CA GLY A 46 16.38 19.72 10.45
C GLY A 46 15.99 18.40 9.78
N ALA A 47 14.86 18.39 9.06
CA ALA A 47 14.11 17.21 8.73
C ALA A 47 14.83 16.42 7.68
N TRP A 48 15.59 15.44 8.16
CA TRP A 48 15.85 14.24 7.41
C TRP A 48 14.50 13.66 6.99
N ASN A 49 14.12 13.86 5.73
CA ASN A 49 13.08 13.04 5.12
C ASN A 49 13.63 11.61 5.08
N PRO A 50 13.14 10.67 5.92
CA PRO A 50 13.68 9.30 5.92
C PRO A 50 13.51 8.62 4.56
N PHE A 51 12.54 9.10 3.77
CA PHE A 51 12.24 8.67 2.40
C PHE A 51 13.21 9.21 1.35
N GLN A 52 14.00 10.24 1.64
CA GLN A 52 15.10 10.70 0.79
C GLN A 52 16.46 10.17 1.26
N SER A 53 16.48 9.30 2.27
CA SER A 53 17.73 8.69 2.68
C SER A 53 18.30 7.85 1.52
N PRO A 54 19.62 7.92 1.27
CA PRO A 54 20.25 7.14 0.20
C PRO A 54 20.04 5.64 0.41
N ALA A 55 19.84 5.20 1.65
CA ALA A 55 19.55 3.81 1.98
C ALA A 55 18.20 3.34 1.40
N VAL A 56 17.14 4.15 1.48
CA VAL A 56 15.82 3.80 0.92
C VAL A 56 15.87 3.75 -0.60
N LEU A 57 16.54 4.73 -1.22
CA LEU A 57 16.72 4.77 -2.67
C LEU A 57 17.48 3.53 -3.17
N VAL A 58 18.59 3.17 -2.52
CA VAL A 58 19.37 1.97 -2.87
C VAL A 58 18.55 0.70 -2.66
N ALA A 59 17.77 0.61 -1.58
CA ALA A 59 16.90 -0.54 -1.32
C ALA A 59 15.84 -0.73 -2.41
N ASP A 60 15.22 0.36 -2.89
CA ASP A 60 14.22 0.27 -3.96
C ASP A 60 14.84 -0.11 -5.31
N TRP A 61 16.03 0.42 -5.64
CA TRP A 61 16.78 0.00 -6.84
C TRP A 61 17.22 -1.47 -6.78
N LEU A 62 17.69 -1.93 -5.62
CA LEU A 62 18.03 -3.34 -5.42
C LEU A 62 16.79 -4.23 -5.57
N GLY A 63 15.65 -3.81 -5.00
CA GLY A 63 14.37 -4.50 -5.17
C GLY A 63 13.98 -4.66 -6.63
N LEU A 64 14.08 -3.58 -7.41
CA LEU A 64 13.83 -3.59 -8.86
C LEU A 64 14.74 -4.57 -9.60
N ILE A 65 16.06 -4.52 -9.36
CA ILE A 65 17.03 -5.36 -10.07
C ILE A 65 16.83 -6.83 -9.72
N VAL A 66 16.63 -7.15 -8.44
CA VAL A 66 16.48 -8.54 -7.97
C VAL A 66 15.16 -9.14 -8.47
N LEU A 67 14.04 -8.42 -8.37
CA LEU A 67 12.73 -8.93 -8.77
C LEU A 67 12.53 -8.91 -10.28
N GLY A 68 13.02 -7.86 -10.96
CA GLY A 68 13.02 -7.80 -12.42
C GLY A 68 13.95 -8.86 -13.02
N GLY A 69 15.15 -9.01 -12.46
CA GLY A 69 16.11 -10.02 -12.87
C GLY A 69 15.59 -11.44 -12.65
N SER A 70 14.94 -11.72 -11.52
CA SER A 70 14.33 -13.03 -11.26
C SER A 70 13.15 -13.32 -12.19
N ALA A 71 12.31 -12.34 -12.51
CA ALA A 71 11.24 -12.48 -13.49
C ALA A 71 11.76 -12.83 -14.89
N VAL A 72 12.78 -12.11 -15.38
CA VAL A 72 13.41 -12.37 -16.68
C VAL A 72 14.08 -13.74 -16.69
N PHE A 73 14.81 -14.09 -15.63
CA PHE A 73 15.47 -15.39 -15.52
C PHE A 73 14.47 -16.55 -15.56
N LEU A 74 13.38 -16.45 -14.79
CA LEU A 74 12.30 -17.46 -14.83
C LEU A 74 11.63 -17.52 -16.20
N TYR A 75 11.43 -16.38 -16.86
CA TYR A 75 10.87 -16.33 -18.21
C TYR A 75 11.77 -17.03 -19.24
N ILE A 76 13.09 -16.84 -19.15
CA ILE A 76 14.07 -17.55 -19.99
C ILE A 76 14.02 -19.05 -19.73
N ILE A 77 13.93 -19.48 -18.47
CA ILE A 77 13.82 -20.91 -18.15
C ILE A 77 12.54 -21.50 -18.74
N ILE A 78 11.40 -20.82 -18.60
CA ILE A 78 10.11 -21.32 -19.08
C ILE A 78 10.08 -21.40 -20.60
N THR A 79 10.62 -20.40 -21.30
CA THR A 79 10.66 -20.39 -22.78
C THR A 79 11.60 -21.45 -23.35
N ASN A 80 12.64 -21.85 -22.60
CA ASN A 80 13.55 -22.91 -22.99
C ASN A 80 13.10 -24.32 -22.54
N PHE A 81 12.11 -24.42 -21.66
CA PHE A 81 11.64 -25.71 -21.13
C PHE A 81 10.75 -26.42 -22.15
N HIS A 82 11.28 -27.47 -22.77
CA HIS A 82 10.52 -28.35 -23.64
C HIS A 82 9.89 -29.46 -22.79
N GLY A 83 8.58 -29.72 -22.97
CA GLY A 83 7.88 -30.77 -22.24
C GLY A 83 8.53 -32.16 -22.43
N PRO A 84 8.24 -33.14 -21.55
CA PRO A 84 8.87 -34.47 -21.56
C PRO A 84 8.69 -35.28 -22.85
N ARG A 85 7.87 -34.80 -23.80
CA ARG A 85 7.67 -35.39 -25.13
C ARG A 85 8.24 -34.56 -26.29
N GLY A 86 8.83 -33.39 -26.02
CA GLY A 86 9.48 -32.54 -27.02
C GLY A 86 8.55 -31.86 -28.05
N ASP A 87 7.25 -32.20 -28.09
CA ASP A 87 6.33 -31.80 -29.18
C ASP A 87 5.34 -30.68 -28.79
N GLU A 88 5.36 -30.21 -27.55
CA GLU A 88 4.40 -29.22 -27.06
C GLU A 88 4.95 -27.79 -27.23
N LYS A 89 4.55 -27.14 -28.34
CA LYS A 89 4.89 -25.73 -28.64
C LYS A 89 4.36 -24.71 -27.62
N TYR A 90 3.42 -25.10 -26.75
CA TYR A 90 2.79 -24.24 -25.73
C TYR A 90 2.78 -24.86 -24.34
N PHE A 91 3.87 -25.53 -23.93
CA PHE A 91 3.98 -26.14 -22.59
C PHE A 91 3.67 -25.15 -21.44
N ALA A 92 4.00 -23.86 -21.64
CA ALA A 92 3.70 -22.79 -20.69
C ALA A 92 2.20 -22.49 -20.52
N GLY A 93 1.39 -22.64 -21.57
CA GLY A 93 -0.07 -22.43 -21.51
C GLY A 93 -0.82 -23.58 -20.81
N TYR A 94 -0.22 -24.77 -20.74
CA TYR A 94 -0.81 -25.94 -20.08
C TYR A 94 -0.54 -26.01 -18.56
N ARG A 95 0.40 -25.22 -18.04
CA ARG A 95 0.75 -25.15 -16.61
C ARG A 95 0.84 -23.70 -16.13
N GLU A 96 -0.30 -23.01 -16.11
CA GLU A 96 -0.44 -21.65 -15.55
C GLU A 96 0.12 -21.52 -14.12
N GLU A 97 0.09 -22.61 -13.34
CA GLU A 97 0.70 -22.70 -12.01
C GLU A 97 2.16 -22.21 -11.99
N LYS A 98 2.94 -22.48 -13.05
CA LYS A 98 4.36 -22.10 -13.11
C LYS A 98 4.60 -20.66 -13.55
N LEU A 99 3.59 -20.03 -14.15
CA LEU A 99 3.64 -18.63 -14.58
C LEU A 99 3.32 -17.66 -13.44
N MET A 100 2.65 -18.13 -12.38
CA MET A 100 2.21 -17.29 -11.26
C MET A 100 3.39 -16.55 -10.59
N SER A 101 4.52 -17.23 -10.39
CA SER A 101 5.74 -16.63 -9.83
C SER A 101 6.34 -15.54 -10.73
N ILE A 102 6.26 -15.71 -12.06
CA ILE A 102 6.69 -14.66 -13.00
C ILE A 102 5.81 -13.43 -12.88
N TYR A 103 4.49 -13.61 -12.82
CA TYR A 103 3.55 -12.49 -12.66
C TYR A 103 3.78 -11.74 -11.34
N VAL A 104 3.98 -12.45 -10.23
CA VAL A 104 4.31 -11.82 -8.93
C VAL A 104 5.58 -10.99 -9.04
N ASN A 105 6.67 -11.57 -9.55
CA ASN A 105 7.95 -10.88 -9.64
C ASN A 105 7.90 -9.69 -10.61
N SER A 106 7.18 -9.84 -11.73
CA SER A 106 7.00 -8.76 -12.73
C SER A 106 6.17 -7.60 -12.16
N PHE A 107 5.10 -7.91 -11.42
CA PHE A 107 4.27 -6.89 -10.79
C PHE A 107 5.02 -6.17 -9.68
N ALA A 108 5.75 -6.91 -8.83
CA ALA A 108 6.58 -6.32 -7.79
C ALA A 108 7.67 -5.42 -8.40
N ALA A 109 8.34 -5.88 -9.47
CA ALA A 109 9.32 -5.07 -10.20
C ALA A 109 8.70 -3.78 -10.77
N TYR A 110 7.47 -3.85 -11.31
CA TYR A 110 6.73 -2.67 -11.78
C TYR A 110 6.46 -1.67 -10.64
N VAL A 111 6.10 -2.14 -9.45
CA VAL A 111 5.89 -1.24 -8.30
C VAL A 111 7.21 -0.63 -7.81
N TYR A 112 8.30 -1.40 -7.76
CA TYR A 112 9.62 -0.85 -7.43
C TYR A 112 10.08 0.18 -8.47
N TRP A 113 9.82 -0.04 -9.76
CA TRP A 113 10.05 0.95 -10.81
C TRP A 113 9.26 2.25 -10.55
N ALA A 114 7.98 2.14 -10.19
CA ALA A 114 7.14 3.29 -9.87
C ALA A 114 7.68 4.08 -8.65
N ARG A 115 8.23 3.39 -7.63
CA ARG A 115 8.92 4.05 -6.50
C ARG A 115 10.18 4.76 -6.93
N CYS A 116 11.05 4.10 -7.71
CA CYS A 116 12.26 4.73 -8.25
C CYS A 116 11.93 5.97 -9.11
N ALA A 117 10.89 5.91 -9.94
CA ALA A 117 10.41 7.05 -10.72
C ALA A 117 9.88 8.19 -9.84
N SER A 118 9.16 7.87 -8.76
CA SER A 118 8.72 8.86 -7.76
C SER A 118 9.92 9.55 -7.10
N HIS A 119 10.96 8.81 -6.75
CA HIS A 119 12.20 9.37 -6.20
C HIS A 119 12.93 10.26 -7.22
N ALA A 120 12.97 9.89 -8.49
CA ALA A 120 13.63 10.64 -9.55
C ALA A 120 12.93 11.98 -9.85
N ASN A 121 11.60 12.05 -9.75
CA ASN A 121 10.83 13.27 -9.94
C ASN A 121 10.91 14.25 -8.75
N GLY A 122 11.59 13.88 -7.65
CA GLY A 122 11.61 14.69 -6.43
C GLY A 122 10.23 14.79 -5.75
N ASP A 123 9.25 14.01 -6.21
CA ASP A 123 7.87 13.99 -5.71
C ASP A 123 7.80 13.09 -4.46
N VAL A 124 8.50 13.54 -3.43
CA VAL A 124 8.42 13.02 -2.05
C VAL A 124 7.42 13.83 -1.21
N GLY A 125 6.46 14.49 -1.86
CA GLY A 125 5.26 15.01 -1.20
C GLY A 125 4.30 13.89 -0.80
N PRO A 126 3.37 14.19 0.11
CA PRO A 126 3.35 13.65 1.47
C PRO A 126 3.46 12.11 1.48
N VAL A 127 4.20 11.59 2.47
CA VAL A 127 4.29 10.22 3.03
C VAL A 127 3.25 9.17 2.53
N ALA A 128 2.02 9.58 2.24
CA ALA A 128 0.94 8.81 1.64
C ALA A 128 1.24 8.09 0.30
N TYR A 129 1.96 8.66 -0.67
CA TYR A 129 2.02 8.04 -2.03
C TYR A 129 2.92 6.80 -2.08
N ILE A 130 4.11 6.85 -1.47
CA ILE A 130 5.04 5.71 -1.39
C ILE A 130 4.41 4.58 -0.56
N HIS A 131 3.72 4.92 0.53
CA HIS A 131 2.97 3.92 1.31
C HIS A 131 1.81 3.32 0.52
N LEU A 132 1.07 4.11 -0.25
CA LEU A 132 -0.01 3.60 -1.10
C LEU A 132 0.53 2.59 -2.12
N LEU A 133 1.64 2.89 -2.79
CA LEU A 133 2.29 1.97 -3.72
C LEU A 133 2.68 0.65 -3.04
N LYS A 134 3.14 0.70 -1.78
CA LYS A 134 3.42 -0.51 -0.98
C LYS A 134 2.18 -1.34 -0.71
N TYR A 135 1.05 -0.73 -0.37
CA TYR A 135 -0.19 -1.49 -0.17
C TYR A 135 -0.75 -2.03 -1.49
N VAL A 136 -0.59 -1.31 -2.61
CA VAL A 136 -0.96 -1.80 -3.94
C VAL A 136 -0.13 -3.04 -4.30
N ASP A 137 1.19 -3.00 -4.08
CA ASP A 137 2.05 -4.17 -4.27
C ASP A 137 1.54 -5.38 -3.49
N TYR A 138 1.32 -5.22 -2.18
CA TYR A 138 0.83 -6.29 -1.33
C TYR A 138 -0.55 -6.79 -1.73
N LEU A 139 -1.44 -5.91 -2.18
CA LEU A 139 -2.81 -6.26 -2.57
C LEU A 139 -2.83 -7.27 -3.71
N PHE A 140 -1.86 -7.23 -4.62
CA PHE A 140 -1.76 -8.19 -5.72
C PHE A 140 -0.79 -9.34 -5.42
N THR A 141 0.39 -9.05 -4.88
CA THR A 141 1.43 -10.07 -4.67
C THR A 141 1.07 -11.05 -3.57
N CYS A 142 0.50 -10.61 -2.44
CA CYS A 142 0.21 -11.50 -1.31
C CYS A 142 -0.90 -12.52 -1.62
N PRO A 143 -2.03 -12.15 -2.26
CA PRO A 143 -3.03 -13.14 -2.67
C PRO A 143 -2.50 -14.07 -3.77
N LEU A 144 -1.72 -13.57 -4.74
CA LEU A 144 -1.12 -14.44 -5.76
C LEU A 144 -0.15 -15.45 -5.14
N LEU A 145 0.73 -15.02 -4.24
CA LEU A 145 1.67 -15.91 -3.54
C LEU A 145 0.93 -16.94 -2.67
N SER A 146 -0.16 -16.52 -2.04
CA SER A 146 -1.01 -17.43 -1.27
C SER A 146 -1.70 -18.45 -2.19
N ALA A 147 -2.20 -18.01 -3.34
CA ALA A 147 -2.78 -18.90 -4.35
C ALA A 147 -1.75 -19.88 -4.91
N ASP A 148 -0.54 -19.39 -5.20
CA ASP A 148 0.58 -20.20 -5.71
C ASP A 148 0.98 -21.29 -4.72
N LEU A 149 1.10 -20.97 -3.42
CA LEU A 149 1.36 -21.94 -2.36
C LEU A 149 0.28 -23.03 -2.29
N LEU A 150 -1.00 -22.64 -2.36
CA LEU A 150 -2.13 -23.56 -2.29
C LEU A 150 -2.25 -24.43 -3.55
N CYS A 151 -1.93 -23.88 -4.71
CA CYS A 151 -1.85 -24.62 -5.97
C CYS A 151 -0.71 -25.64 -5.93
N THR A 152 0.48 -25.23 -5.47
CA THR A 152 1.67 -26.09 -5.38
C THR A 152 1.46 -27.28 -4.44
N LEU A 153 0.77 -27.08 -3.31
CA LEU A 153 0.43 -28.15 -2.36
C LEU A 153 -0.88 -28.90 -2.71
N ASN A 154 -1.50 -28.53 -3.84
CA ASN A 154 -2.79 -29.02 -4.32
C ASN A 154 -3.85 -29.09 -3.21
N LEU A 155 -4.02 -27.98 -2.49
CA LEU A 155 -4.90 -27.86 -1.34
C LEU A 155 -6.35 -27.54 -1.74
N PRO A 156 -7.36 -27.98 -0.97
CA PRO A 156 -8.73 -27.51 -1.14
C PRO A 156 -8.82 -26.02 -0.78
N PHE A 157 -9.82 -25.31 -1.33
CA PHE A 157 -10.08 -23.88 -1.09
C PHE A 157 -9.01 -22.90 -1.63
N LYS A 158 -8.58 -23.13 -2.88
CA LYS A 158 -7.57 -22.31 -3.59
C LYS A 158 -7.93 -20.82 -3.72
N VAL A 159 -9.22 -20.47 -3.64
CA VAL A 159 -9.72 -19.09 -3.84
C VAL A 159 -10.03 -18.39 -2.51
N THR A 160 -10.57 -19.13 -1.54
CA THR A 160 -11.07 -18.55 -0.29
C THR A 160 -9.96 -17.95 0.56
N TYR A 161 -8.80 -18.63 0.67
CA TYR A 161 -7.68 -18.15 1.47
C TYR A 161 -6.99 -16.91 0.89
N PRO A 162 -6.66 -16.85 -0.43
CA PRO A 162 -6.18 -15.61 -1.05
C PRO A 162 -7.13 -14.44 -0.85
N TYR A 163 -8.44 -14.69 -0.88
CA TYR A 163 -9.44 -13.66 -0.62
C TYR A 163 -9.39 -13.12 0.82
N PHE A 164 -9.18 -13.97 1.83
CA PHE A 164 -8.98 -13.50 3.21
C PHE A 164 -7.69 -12.67 3.37
N VAL A 165 -6.61 -13.06 2.69
CA VAL A 165 -5.36 -12.27 2.65
C VAL A 165 -5.60 -10.92 1.98
N TRP A 166 -6.35 -10.90 0.88
CA TRP A 166 -6.75 -9.66 0.19
C TRP A 166 -7.56 -8.73 1.11
N LEU A 167 -8.56 -9.25 1.83
CA LEU A 167 -9.34 -8.48 2.81
C LEU A 167 -8.48 -7.94 3.95
N THR A 168 -7.52 -8.73 4.43
CA THR A 168 -6.58 -8.31 5.49
C THR A 168 -5.78 -7.08 5.06
N ILE A 169 -5.31 -7.06 3.81
CA ILE A 169 -4.56 -5.93 3.25
C ILE A 169 -5.48 -4.73 3.02
N GLY A 170 -6.73 -4.97 2.60
CA GLY A 170 -7.78 -3.95 2.53
C GLY A 170 -8.00 -3.25 3.89
N CYS A 171 -8.04 -4.00 5.00
CA CYS A 171 -8.08 -3.42 6.34
C CYS A 171 -6.83 -2.57 6.63
N GLY A 172 -5.64 -3.00 6.18
CA GLY A 172 -4.41 -2.22 6.25
C GLY A 172 -4.49 -0.89 5.50
N VAL A 173 -5.07 -0.88 4.30
CA VAL A 173 -5.35 0.36 3.55
C VAL A 173 -6.31 1.25 4.34
N GLY A 174 -7.37 0.69 4.93
CA GLY A 174 -8.29 1.40 5.82
C GLY A 174 -7.56 2.10 6.97
N CYS A 175 -6.59 1.44 7.60
CA CYS A 175 -5.80 2.04 8.69
C CYS A 175 -5.05 3.32 8.25
N THR A 176 -4.59 3.39 7.01
CA THR A 176 -3.87 4.56 6.50
C THR A 176 -4.77 5.73 6.15
N LYS A 177 -6.03 5.47 5.78
CA LYS A 177 -6.98 6.50 5.33
C LYS A 177 -7.78 7.12 6.46
N PHE A 178 -8.06 6.36 7.53
CA PHE A 178 -8.86 6.85 8.65
C PHE A 178 -7.99 7.43 9.78
N VAL A 179 -8.56 8.41 10.47
CA VAL A 179 -8.03 9.00 11.71
C VAL A 179 -8.51 8.17 12.92
N GLY A 180 -7.90 8.38 14.10
CA GLY A 180 -8.38 7.74 15.34
C GLY A 180 -9.80 8.22 15.68
N PRO A 181 -10.69 7.38 16.23
CA PRO A 181 -10.47 6.00 16.70
C PRO A 181 -10.67 4.91 15.63
N ALA A 182 -11.27 5.23 14.49
CA ALA A 182 -11.61 4.27 13.44
C ALA A 182 -10.37 3.52 12.91
N ARG A 183 -9.21 4.18 12.86
CA ARG A 183 -7.92 3.53 12.53
C ARG A 183 -7.63 2.27 13.33
N TYR A 184 -7.87 2.31 14.65
CA TYR A 184 -7.59 1.18 15.53
C TYR A 184 -8.59 0.04 15.34
N MET A 185 -9.85 0.37 15.00
CA MET A 185 -10.87 -0.64 14.70
C MET A 185 -10.50 -1.44 13.43
N TRP A 186 -10.08 -0.73 12.38
CA TRP A 186 -9.58 -1.36 11.14
C TRP A 186 -8.34 -2.21 11.39
N PHE A 187 -7.44 -1.74 12.26
CA PHE A 187 -6.24 -2.49 12.63
C PHE A 187 -6.59 -3.80 13.35
N CYS A 188 -7.45 -3.76 14.37
CA CYS A 188 -7.89 -4.95 15.10
C CYS A 188 -8.63 -5.94 14.20
N MET A 189 -9.47 -5.44 13.28
CA MET A 189 -10.15 -6.27 12.29
C MET A 189 -9.14 -6.97 11.37
N GLY A 190 -8.15 -6.24 10.86
CA GLY A 190 -7.08 -6.79 10.03
C GLY A 190 -6.27 -7.87 10.77
N CYS A 191 -5.88 -7.62 12.02
CA CYS A 191 -5.19 -8.61 12.86
C CYS A 191 -6.03 -9.87 13.07
N THR A 192 -7.33 -9.72 13.30
CA THR A 192 -8.23 -10.87 13.48
C THR A 192 -8.34 -11.71 12.21
N LEU A 193 -8.52 -11.07 11.06
CA LEU A 193 -8.54 -11.75 9.75
C LEU A 193 -7.21 -12.44 9.46
N PHE A 194 -6.09 -11.77 9.75
CA PHE A 194 -4.76 -12.34 9.58
C PHE A 194 -4.56 -13.61 10.43
N CYS A 195 -4.91 -13.56 11.72
CA CYS A 195 -4.79 -14.72 12.61
C CYS A 195 -5.63 -15.91 12.13
N ILE A 196 -6.87 -15.67 11.68
CA ILE A 196 -7.76 -16.71 11.14
C ILE A 196 -7.18 -17.30 9.84
N ALA A 197 -6.77 -16.44 8.91
CA ALA A 197 -6.19 -16.86 7.64
C ALA A 197 -4.91 -17.66 7.84
N TRP A 198 -4.00 -17.16 8.68
CA TRP A 198 -2.73 -17.80 8.99
C TRP A 198 -2.91 -19.16 9.66
N TYR A 199 -3.75 -19.23 10.70
CA TYR A 199 -4.06 -20.50 11.38
C TYR A 199 -4.63 -21.53 10.41
N SER A 200 -5.55 -21.11 9.53
CA SER A 200 -6.15 -22.00 8.55
C SER A 200 -5.13 -22.54 7.55
N VAL A 201 -4.27 -21.68 7.01
CA VAL A 201 -3.19 -22.09 6.10
C VAL A 201 -2.24 -23.06 6.82
N TYR A 202 -1.83 -22.75 8.05
CA TYR A 202 -0.93 -23.58 8.85
C TYR A 202 -1.48 -25.01 9.06
N VAL A 203 -2.74 -25.14 9.49
CA VAL A 203 -3.38 -26.45 9.70
C VAL A 203 -3.41 -27.27 8.41
N VAL A 204 -3.80 -26.64 7.31
CA VAL A 204 -3.96 -27.29 6.01
C VAL A 204 -2.60 -27.74 5.45
N VAL A 205 -1.56 -26.92 5.59
CA VAL A 205 -0.18 -27.26 5.20
C VAL A 205 0.34 -28.44 6.02
N ILE A 206 0.16 -28.44 7.34
CA ILE A 206 0.59 -29.57 8.20
C ILE A 206 -0.12 -30.87 7.83
N MET A 207 -1.43 -30.82 7.56
CA MET A 207 -2.17 -32.02 7.15
C MET A 207 -1.61 -32.62 5.86
N ARG A 208 -1.28 -31.80 4.85
CA ARG A 208 -0.63 -32.30 3.62
C ARG A 208 0.77 -32.84 3.85
N LEU A 209 1.58 -32.14 4.64
CA LEU A 209 2.94 -32.61 4.94
C LEU A 209 2.90 -33.97 5.65
N ARG A 210 1.95 -34.18 6.56
CA ARG A 210 1.71 -35.48 7.20
C ARG A 210 1.26 -36.55 6.21
N GLN A 211 0.40 -36.23 5.25
CA GLN A 211 -0.02 -37.18 4.19
C GLN A 211 1.17 -37.59 3.31
N ILE A 212 2.03 -36.64 2.93
CA ILE A 212 3.23 -36.90 2.12
C ILE A 212 4.24 -37.75 2.90
N ALA A 213 4.44 -37.45 4.19
CA ALA A 213 5.35 -38.20 5.05
C ALA A 213 4.84 -39.62 5.34
N GLY A 214 3.54 -39.78 5.59
CA GLY A 214 2.92 -41.08 5.87
C GLY A 214 2.82 -42.00 4.66
N SER A 215 2.78 -41.45 3.44
CA SER A 215 2.81 -42.23 2.19
C SER A 215 4.19 -42.85 1.88
N LYS A 216 5.24 -42.52 2.63
CA LYS A 216 6.60 -43.04 2.44
C LYS A 216 6.96 -44.21 3.39
N MET A 217 5.99 -44.70 4.17
CA MET A 217 6.09 -45.95 4.92
C MET A 217 5.19 -47.01 4.27
#